data_AF-A0A3B8YT85-F1
#
_entry.id   AF-A0A3B8YT85-F1
#
_cell.length_a   1.000
_cell.length_b   1.000
_cell.length_c   1.000
_cell.angle_alpha   90.00
_cell.angle_beta   90.00
_cell.angle_gamma   90.00
#
_symmetry.space_group_name_H-M   'P 1'
#
loop_
_entity.id
_entity.type
_entity.pdbx_description
1 polymer ?
#
loop_
_entity_poly.entity_id
_entity_poly.type
_entity_poly.pdbx_seq_one_letter_code
_entity_poly.pdbx_strand_id
1 'polypeptide(L)' 'AQNTTREQMKMFLTRLGFGSKAVITGDVTQTDLPEGKKSGLVEARELLSKIDDIGFATFTERDVVRHPLVQSIITAYDRR' A
#
# COMPACT_ATOMS: atom_id res chain seq x y z
N ALA A 1 4.86 0.39 1.20
CA ALA A 1 4.76 -0.26 2.53
C ALA A 1 4.16 -1.67 2.48
N GLN A 2 3.86 -2.20 1.29
CA GLN A 2 3.36 -3.55 1.09
C GLN A 2 4.27 -4.65 1.66
N ASN A 3 5.59 -4.41 1.69
CA ASN A 3 6.59 -5.35 2.22
C ASN A 3 6.93 -5.14 3.71
N THR A 4 6.14 -4.38 4.46
CA THR A 4 6.34 -4.28 5.92
C THR A 4 5.72 -5.48 6.63
N THR A 5 6.37 -5.98 7.68
CA THR A 5 5.71 -6.88 8.64
C THR A 5 4.82 -6.10 9.61
N ARG A 6 3.99 -6.84 10.37
CA ARG A 6 3.19 -6.30 11.47
C ARG A 6 4.03 -5.47 12.45
N GLU A 7 5.15 -6.01 12.88
CA GLU A 7 6.04 -5.39 13.86
C GLU A 7 6.64 -4.09 13.34
N GLN A 8 7.07 -4.07 12.06
CA GLN A 8 7.61 -2.89 11.41
C GLN A 8 6.56 -1.79 11.25
N MET A 9 5.34 -2.17 10.85
CA MET A 9 4.23 -1.22 10.72
C MET A 9 3.85 -0.61 12.08
N LYS A 10 3.72 -1.45 13.12
CA LYS A 10 3.47 -0.98 14.49
C LYS A 10 4.59 -0.07 14.97
N MET A 11 5.85 -0.47 14.77
CA MET A 11 7.01 0.35 15.12
C MET A 11 6.91 1.73 14.49
N PHE A 12 6.62 1.83 13.20
CA PHE A 12 6.46 3.11 12.51
C PHE A 12 5.32 3.96 13.07
N LEU A 13 4.11 3.40 13.16
CA LEU A 13 2.91 4.13 13.60
C LEU A 13 3.05 4.73 15.00
N THR A 14 3.77 4.03 15.89
CA THR A 14 4.03 4.51 17.26
C THR A 14 5.09 5.62 17.37
N ARG A 15 5.68 6.06 16.26
CA ARG A 15 6.66 7.17 16.23
C ARG A 15 6.07 8.51 15.81
N LEU A 16 4.78 8.56 15.51
CA LEU A 16 4.10 9.82 15.17
C LEU A 16 4.05 10.75 16.40
N GLY A 17 4.60 11.95 16.23
CA GLY A 17 4.66 12.98 17.27
C GLY A 17 3.59 14.06 17.08
N PHE A 18 3.51 14.98 18.04
CA PHE A 18 2.59 16.12 17.98
C PHE A 18 2.84 16.99 16.75
N GLY A 19 1.76 17.43 16.09
CA GLY A 19 1.83 18.28 14.89
C GLY A 19 2.38 17.58 13.64
N SER A 20 2.66 16.26 13.70
CA SER A 20 3.12 15.51 12.54
C SER A 20 1.96 14.96 11.71
N LYS A 21 2.23 14.67 10.44
CA LYS A 21 1.36 13.92 9.53
C LYS A 21 2.19 12.85 8.84
N ALA A 22 1.61 11.69 8.60
CA ALA A 22 2.24 10.63 7.83
C ALA A 22 1.30 10.12 6.74
N VAL A 23 1.88 9.71 5.62
CA VAL A 23 1.20 9.04 4.52
C VAL A 23 1.93 7.74 4.26
N ILE A 24 1.18 6.63 4.30
CA ILE A 24 1.69 5.30 4.03
C ILE A 24 1.10 4.85 2.69
N THR A 25 1.96 4.59 1.72
CA THR A 25 1.56 4.10 0.40
C THR A 25 2.02 2.66 0.20
N GLY A 26 1.33 1.91 -0.65
CA GLY A 26 1.75 0.58 -1.06
C GLY A 26 0.70 -0.11 -1.93
N ASP A 27 1.15 -1.09 -2.71
CA ASP A 27 0.30 -1.93 -3.53
C ASP A 27 0.09 -3.27 -2.82
N VAL A 28 -1.13 -3.52 -2.36
CA VAL A 28 -1.48 -4.75 -1.63
C VAL A 28 -1.40 -6.01 -2.50
N THR A 29 -1.41 -5.87 -3.82
CA THR A 29 -1.30 -6.99 -4.77
C THR A 29 0.13 -7.44 -5.00
N GLN A 30 1.13 -6.63 -4.62
CA GLN A 30 2.56 -6.88 -4.86
C GLN A 30 3.34 -7.03 -3.56
N THR A 31 3.06 -8.08 -2.79
CA THR A 31 3.74 -8.35 -1.51
C THR A 31 4.86 -9.37 -1.70
N ASP A 32 6.09 -8.99 -1.37
CA ASP A 32 7.30 -9.82 -1.47
C ASP A 32 7.75 -10.40 -0.12
N LEU A 33 6.81 -10.61 0.80
CA LEU A 33 7.12 -11.16 2.12
C LEU A 33 7.36 -12.68 2.03
N PRO A 34 8.24 -13.23 2.89
CA PRO A 34 8.38 -14.68 3.02
C PRO A 34 7.04 -15.37 3.24
N GLU A 35 6.90 -16.58 2.70
CA GLU A 35 5.67 -17.37 2.76
C GLU A 35 5.13 -17.48 4.20
N GLY A 36 3.82 -17.32 4.36
CA GLY A 36 3.14 -17.33 5.65
C GLY A 36 3.17 -16.02 6.44
N LYS A 37 3.91 -14.99 6.00
CA LYS A 37 3.85 -13.66 6.64
C LYS A 37 2.76 -12.78 6.04
N LYS A 38 1.84 -12.31 6.88
CA LYS A 38 0.85 -11.29 6.49
C LYS A 38 1.53 -9.92 6.36
N SER A 39 1.15 -9.16 5.33
CA SER A 39 1.58 -7.77 5.17
C SER A 39 1.06 -6.89 6.32
N GLY A 40 1.96 -6.15 6.95
CA GLY A 40 1.64 -5.14 7.94
C GLY A 40 0.77 -4.01 7.38
N LEU A 41 0.87 -3.72 6.08
CA LEU A 41 0.00 -2.74 5.42
C LEU A 41 -1.45 -3.25 5.35
N VAL A 42 -1.64 -4.49 4.94
CA VAL A 42 -2.97 -5.11 4.84
C VAL A 42 -3.60 -5.23 6.22
N GLU A 43 -2.84 -5.68 7.22
CA GLU A 43 -3.30 -5.77 8.60
C GLU A 43 -3.62 -4.39 9.20
N ALA A 44 -2.78 -3.38 8.99
CA ALA A 44 -3.03 -2.02 9.48
C ALA A 44 -4.32 -1.44 8.91
N ARG A 45 -4.62 -1.67 7.63
CA ARG A 45 -5.89 -1.24 7.03
C ARG A 45 -7.10 -1.82 7.77
N GLU A 46 -7.06 -3.11 8.10
CA GLU A 46 -8.14 -3.78 8.83
C GLU A 46 -8.26 -3.26 10.26
N LEU A 47 -7.14 -3.20 10.99
CA LEU A 47 -7.10 -2.82 12.40
C LEU A 47 -7.45 -1.35 12.65
N LEU A 48 -7.01 -0.46 11.77
CA LEU A 48 -7.12 0.99 11.97
C LEU A 48 -8.36 1.58 11.28
N SER A 49 -9.17 0.75 10.60
CA SER A 49 -10.39 1.16 9.88
C SER A 49 -11.44 1.88 10.72
N LYS A 50 -11.37 1.77 12.05
CA LYS A 50 -12.31 2.36 13.01
C LYS A 50 -11.76 3.58 13.75
N ILE A 51 -10.59 4.08 13.36
CA ILE A 51 -9.95 5.24 13.98
C ILE A 51 -10.28 6.47 13.13
N ASP A 52 -11.06 7.40 13.69
CA ASP A 52 -11.61 8.54 12.95
C ASP A 52 -10.54 9.46 12.34
N ASP A 53 -9.37 9.58 12.98
CA ASP A 53 -8.26 10.42 12.51
C ASP A 53 -7.40 9.77 11.41
N ILE A 54 -7.75 8.56 10.93
CA ILE A 54 -7.01 7.83 9.90
C ILE A 54 -7.86 7.68 8.64
N GLY A 55 -7.42 8.32 7.56
CA GLY A 55 -8.02 8.18 6.24
C GLY A 55 -7.40 7.06 5.41
N PHE A 56 -8.21 6.40 4.60
CA PHE A 56 -7.76 5.41 3.61
C PHE A 56 -8.14 5.86 2.19
N ALA A 57 -7.13 6.02 1.34
CA ALA A 57 -7.31 6.28 -0.08
C ALA A 57 -6.91 5.03 -0.87
N THR A 58 -7.85 4.46 -1.63
CA THR A 58 -7.59 3.31 -2.51
C THR A 58 -7.61 3.80 -3.95
N PHE A 59 -6.49 3.63 -4.65
CA PHE A 59 -6.41 3.88 -6.08
C PHE A 59 -6.69 2.60 -6.85
N THR A 60 -7.29 2.76 -8.02
CA THR A 60 -7.59 1.71 -8.97
C THR A 60 -6.80 1.95 -10.26
N GLU A 61 -6.87 1.01 -11.20
CA GLU A 61 -6.27 1.18 -12.53
C GLU A 61 -6.78 2.44 -13.26
N ARG A 62 -7.98 2.92 -12.92
CA ARG A 62 -8.56 4.14 -13.49
C ARG A 62 -7.83 5.41 -13.06
N ASP A 63 -7.17 5.36 -11.92
CA ASP A 63 -6.41 6.47 -11.34
C ASP A 63 -4.96 6.50 -11.87
N VAL A 64 -4.57 5.50 -12.67
CA VAL A 64 -3.22 5.34 -13.18
C VAL A 64 -3.06 6.04 -14.53
N VAL A 65 -2.43 7.22 -14.50
CA VAL A 65 -2.04 7.94 -15.71
C VAL A 65 -0.69 7.40 -16.19
N ARG A 66 -0.70 6.72 -17.34
CA ARG A 66 0.51 6.19 -18.00
C ARG A 66 0.76 6.93 -19.30
N HIS A 67 2.04 7.09 -19.63
CA HIS A 67 2.43 7.55 -20.95
C HIS A 67 1.90 6.59 -22.03
N PRO A 68 1.38 7.06 -23.19
CA PRO A 68 0.80 6.20 -24.22
C PRO A 68 1.74 5.07 -24.66
N LEU A 69 3.04 5.33 -24.77
CA LEU A 69 4.05 4.30 -25.07
C LEU A 69 4.06 3.16 -24.05
N VAL A 70 3.96 3.47 -22.76
CA VAL A 70 3.96 2.45 -21.69
C VAL A 70 2.69 1.61 -21.76
N GLN A 71 1.53 2.22 -22.04
CA GLN A 71 0.29 1.47 -22.26
C GLN A 71 0.40 0.51 -23.45
N SER A 72 1.00 0.96 -24.56
CA SER A 72 1.26 0.11 -25.73
C SER A 72 2.17 -1.07 -25.40
N ILE A 73 3.22 -0.85 -24.59
CA ILE A 73 4.11 -1.93 -24.14
C ILE A 73 3.34 -2.94 -23.30
N ILE A 74 2.58 -2.50 -22.29
CA ILE A 74 1.81 -3.41 -21.41
C ILE A 74 0.81 -4.22 -22.23
N THR A 75 0.05 -3.56 -23.11
CA THR A 75 -0.93 -4.24 -23.98
C THR A 75 -0.29 -5.30 -24.88
N ALA A 76 0.96 -5.08 -25.32
CA ALA A 76 1.69 -6.05 -26.12
C ALA A 76 2.11 -7.28 -25.30
N TYR A 77 2.44 -7.12 -24.01
CA TYR A 77 2.74 -8.23 -23.10
C TYR A 77 1.47 -9.00 -22.68
N ASP A 78 0.36 -8.32 -22.42
CA ASP A 78 -0.90 -8.94 -21.97
C ASP A 78 -1.62 -9.78 -23.04
N ARG A 79 -1.29 -9.59 -24.33
CA ARG A 79 -1.86 -10.35 -25.46
C ARG A 79 -1.20 -11.72 -25.67
N ARG A 80 -0.32 -12.13 -24.77
CA ARG A 80 0.46 -13.36 -24.85
C ARG A 80 0.01 -14.35 -23.78
#